data_AF-A0A7S4GCA5-F1
#
_entry.id   AF-A0A7S4GCA5-F1
#
_cell.length_a   1.000
_cell.length_b   1.000
_cell.length_c   1.000
_cell.angle_alpha   90.00
_cell.angle_beta   90.00
_cell.angle_gamma   90.00
#
_symmetry.space_group_name_H-M   'P 1'
#
loop_
_entity.id
_entity.type
_entity.pdbx_description
1 polymer ?
#
loop_
_entity_poly.entity_id
_entity_poly.type
_entity_poly.pdbx_seq_one_letter_code
_entity_poly.pdbx_strand_id
1 'polypeptide(L)'
;ESRGLKRGLRPVQEAQQLLQGGPAAALSFADLICLAGAYVVEAAGGPSITVPLGRVDAAAADPPGRIPEETLSGPELRAHFAKSGFTTQEFVALCGAHTLGSKGFGDPVTFDNTYYKTLLEKPWAAPNMTAEQKAMTSHIGLPSDKALPEDAECLPYIKLYAQDSRRFYHDFAEAYKKLSVAGTGLVA
;
A
#
# COMPACT_ATOMS: atom_id res chain seq x y z
N GLU A 1 0.72 3.27 15.19
CA GLU A 1 -0.09 2.61 14.16
C GLU A 1 -1.01 3.58 13.42
N SER A 2 -2.04 4.17 14.03
CA SER A 2 -3.00 5.04 13.30
C SER A 2 -2.63 6.54 13.22
N ARG A 3 -1.38 6.91 13.54
CA ARG A 3 -0.94 8.32 13.56
C ARG A 3 -0.97 8.86 12.13
N GLY A 4 -1.72 9.93 11.89
CA GLY A 4 -1.84 10.58 10.58
C GLY A 4 -3.07 10.19 9.75
N LEU A 5 -3.75 9.07 10.08
CA LEU A 5 -4.93 8.61 9.33
C LEU A 5 -6.12 9.58 9.40
N LYS A 6 -6.21 10.41 10.44
CA LYS A 6 -7.28 11.43 10.58
C LYS A 6 -7.42 12.33 9.34
N ARG A 7 -6.30 12.69 8.70
CA ARG A 7 -6.35 13.52 7.48
C ARG A 7 -6.86 12.72 6.28
N GLY A 8 -6.43 11.47 6.14
CA GLY A 8 -6.84 10.58 5.04
C GLY A 8 -8.29 10.09 5.15
N LEU A 9 -8.84 9.96 6.36
CA LEU A 9 -10.21 9.50 6.59
C LEU A 9 -11.26 10.60 6.44
N ARG A 10 -10.88 11.88 6.54
CA ARG A 10 -11.84 12.99 6.44
C ARG A 10 -12.61 13.01 5.11
N PRO A 11 -11.97 12.89 3.93
CA PRO A 11 -12.70 12.81 2.66
C PRO A 11 -13.66 11.61 2.58
N VAL A 12 -13.31 10.49 3.22
CA VAL A 12 -14.18 9.30 3.26
C VAL A 12 -15.42 9.57 4.12
N GLN A 13 -15.27 10.27 5.24
CA GLN A 13 -16.38 10.68 6.10
C GLN A 13 -17.30 11.69 5.40
N GLU A 14 -16.72 12.66 4.70
CA GLU A 14 -17.47 13.62 3.89
C GLU A 14 -18.25 12.91 2.76
N ALA A 15 -17.62 11.96 2.08
CA ALA A 15 -18.30 11.12 1.08
C ALA A 15 -19.46 10.34 1.70
N GLN A 16 -19.28 9.73 2.87
CA GLN A 16 -20.36 9.00 3.57
C GLN A 16 -21.57 9.90 3.86
N GLN A 17 -21.34 11.15 4.24
CA GLN A 17 -22.41 12.13 4.49
C GLN A 17 -23.16 12.50 3.21
N LEU A 18 -22.44 12.66 2.09
CA LEU A 18 -23.03 12.99 0.79
C LEU A 18 -23.87 11.85 0.21
N LEU A 19 -23.57 10.60 0.56
CA LEU A 19 -24.33 9.42 0.11
C LEU A 19 -25.65 9.21 0.87
N GLN A 20 -25.89 9.96 1.95
CA GLN A 20 -27.12 9.85 2.74
C GLN A 20 -28.35 10.20 1.89
N GLY A 21 -29.41 9.40 2.04
CA GLY A 21 -30.65 9.55 1.26
C GLY A 21 -30.58 9.07 -0.19
N GLY A 22 -29.43 8.57 -0.64
CA GLY A 22 -29.23 7.98 -1.96
C GLY A 22 -29.22 6.44 -1.96
N PRO A 23 -29.10 5.81 -3.15
CA PRO A 23 -29.05 4.34 -3.28
C PRO A 23 -27.85 3.69 -2.59
N ALA A 24 -26.79 4.47 -2.31
CA ALA A 24 -25.58 4.01 -1.63
C ALA A 24 -25.57 4.31 -0.12
N ALA A 25 -26.68 4.82 0.46
CA ALA A 25 -26.76 5.19 1.87
C ALA A 25 -26.54 3.99 2.83
N ALA A 26 -26.75 2.76 2.35
CA ALA A 26 -26.57 1.53 3.11
C ALA A 26 -25.10 1.04 3.19
N LEU A 27 -24.17 1.69 2.49
CA LEU A 27 -22.76 1.33 2.57
C LEU A 27 -22.20 1.63 3.96
N SER A 28 -21.50 0.64 4.53
CA SER A 28 -20.76 0.82 5.78
C SER A 28 -19.56 1.74 5.57
N PHE A 29 -19.08 2.35 6.65
CA PHE A 29 -17.84 3.13 6.58
C PHE A 29 -16.64 2.23 6.19
N ALA A 30 -16.64 0.96 6.62
CA ALA A 30 -15.67 -0.04 6.24
C ALA A 30 -15.65 -0.30 4.72
N ASP A 31 -16.82 -0.38 4.07
CA ASP A 31 -16.90 -0.49 2.61
C ASP A 31 -16.35 0.77 1.92
N LEU A 32 -16.69 1.95 2.44
CA LEU A 32 -16.21 3.22 1.89
C LEU A 32 -14.70 3.40 1.99
N ILE A 33 -14.05 2.90 3.04
CA ILE A 33 -12.58 2.93 3.16
C ILE A 33 -11.94 2.12 2.03
N CYS A 34 -12.41 0.89 1.79
CA CYS A 34 -11.86 0.03 0.73
C CYS A 34 -12.17 0.58 -0.67
N LEU A 35 -13.38 1.09 -0.90
CA LEU A 35 -13.75 1.72 -2.16
C LEU A 35 -12.93 2.98 -2.44
N ALA A 36 -12.73 3.84 -1.44
CA ALA A 36 -11.95 5.06 -1.61
C ALA A 36 -10.50 4.76 -1.96
N GLY A 37 -9.89 3.74 -1.34
CA GLY A 37 -8.54 3.32 -1.69
C GLY A 37 -8.43 2.80 -3.12
N ALA A 38 -9.35 1.92 -3.54
CA ALA A 38 -9.41 1.43 -4.92
C ALA A 38 -9.62 2.57 -5.94
N TYR A 39 -10.53 3.51 -5.64
CA TYR A 39 -10.79 4.68 -6.48
C TYR A 39 -9.54 5.57 -6.64
N VAL A 40 -8.79 5.82 -5.56
CA VAL A 40 -7.57 6.63 -5.63
C VAL A 40 -6.50 5.96 -6.49
N VAL A 41 -6.37 4.63 -6.42
CA VAL A 41 -5.42 3.89 -7.27
C VAL A 41 -5.76 4.07 -8.74
N GLU A 42 -7.03 3.89 -9.12
CA GLU A 42 -7.50 4.07 -10.50
C GLU A 42 -7.37 5.54 -10.96
N ALA A 43 -7.80 6.50 -10.13
CA ALA A 43 -7.71 7.92 -10.44
C ALA A 43 -6.27 8.41 -10.61
N ALA A 44 -5.30 7.75 -9.97
CA ALA A 44 -3.87 8.01 -10.12
C ALA A 44 -3.22 7.28 -11.32
N GLY A 45 -4.01 6.61 -12.18
CA GLY A 45 -3.51 5.90 -13.37
C GLY A 45 -3.12 4.44 -13.14
N GLY A 46 -3.45 3.89 -11.96
CA GLY A 46 -3.27 2.49 -11.62
C GLY A 46 -4.38 1.58 -12.17
N PRO A 47 -4.39 0.29 -11.78
CA PRO A 47 -5.44 -0.64 -12.18
C PRO A 47 -6.81 -0.29 -11.59
N SER A 48 -7.87 -0.64 -12.31
CA SER A 48 -9.21 -0.71 -11.74
C SER A 48 -9.30 -1.94 -10.82
N ILE A 49 -9.82 -1.76 -9.60
CA ILE A 49 -9.88 -2.80 -8.58
C ILE A 49 -11.33 -3.06 -8.20
N THR A 50 -11.79 -4.30 -8.40
CA THR A 50 -13.12 -4.71 -7.92
C THR A 50 -13.07 -4.96 -6.42
N VAL A 51 -13.85 -4.20 -5.65
CA VAL A 51 -13.96 -4.34 -4.20
C VAL A 51 -15.30 -4.99 -3.85
N PRO A 52 -15.32 -6.22 -3.30
CA PRO A 52 -16.54 -6.83 -2.77
C PRO A 52 -17.10 -5.97 -1.63
N LEU A 53 -18.42 -5.81 -1.58
CA LEU A 53 -19.13 -4.98 -0.58
C LEU A 53 -19.83 -5.85 0.47
N GLY A 54 -20.28 -5.24 1.56
CA GLY A 54 -21.00 -5.91 2.65
C GLY A 54 -20.20 -6.00 3.95
N ARG A 55 -19.14 -5.20 4.11
CA ARG A 55 -18.41 -5.12 5.39
C ARG A 55 -19.32 -4.53 6.46
N VAL A 56 -19.17 -5.01 7.68
CA VAL A 56 -19.85 -4.46 8.85
C VAL A 56 -18.88 -3.53 9.58
N ASP A 57 -19.36 -2.35 9.97
CA ASP A 57 -18.56 -1.40 10.74
C ASP A 57 -18.17 -1.99 12.10
N ALA A 58 -16.91 -1.81 12.47
CA ALA A 58 -16.39 -2.29 13.75
C ALA A 58 -17.06 -1.55 14.92
N ALA A 59 -17.53 -2.30 15.93
CA ALA A 59 -18.14 -1.73 17.12
C ALA A 59 -17.12 -1.13 18.11
N ALA A 60 -15.86 -1.54 18.01
CA ALA A 60 -14.77 -1.08 18.86
C ALA A 60 -13.45 -1.08 18.06
N ALA A 61 -12.46 -0.33 18.57
CA ALA A 61 -11.12 -0.33 18.01
C ALA A 61 -10.41 -1.66 18.26
N ASP A 62 -9.59 -2.10 17.30
CA ASP A 62 -8.73 -3.27 17.44
C ASP A 62 -7.58 -2.99 18.45
N PRO A 63 -7.06 -3.99 19.18
CA PRO A 63 -5.90 -3.79 20.04
C PRO A 63 -4.68 -3.30 19.25
N PRO A 64 -3.80 -2.50 19.85
CA PRO A 64 -2.58 -2.06 19.19
C PRO A 64 -1.61 -3.23 18.96
N GLY A 65 -0.61 -3.02 18.10
CA GLY A 65 0.48 -3.98 17.82
C GLY A 65 0.16 -4.93 16.66
N ARG A 66 -0.73 -4.51 15.74
CA ARG A 66 -1.16 -5.30 14.58
C ARG A 66 -0.55 -4.84 13.26
N ILE A 67 -0.02 -3.61 13.22
CA ILE A 67 0.59 -3.02 12.03
C ILE A 67 2.11 -3.19 12.11
N PRO A 68 2.79 -3.61 11.02
CA PRO A 68 4.23 -3.77 11.02
C PRO A 68 4.94 -2.44 11.31
N GLU A 69 6.05 -2.50 12.05
CA GLU A 69 6.90 -1.34 12.30
C GLU A 69 7.74 -1.00 11.06
N GLU A 70 8.02 0.29 10.84
CA GLU A 70 8.80 0.77 9.69
C GLU A 70 10.30 0.43 9.77
N THR A 71 10.74 -0.20 10.86
CA THR A 71 12.12 -0.60 11.15
C THR A 71 12.36 -2.10 10.94
N LEU A 72 11.32 -2.88 10.67
CA LEU A 72 11.45 -4.32 10.46
C LEU A 72 12.29 -4.65 9.22
N SER A 73 13.05 -5.73 9.30
CA SER A 73 13.79 -6.30 8.16
C SER A 73 12.85 -6.97 7.15
N GLY A 74 13.37 -7.27 5.96
CA GLY A 74 12.62 -7.99 4.93
C GLY A 74 12.00 -9.31 5.41
N PRO A 75 12.75 -10.22 6.05
CA PRO A 75 12.21 -11.47 6.57
C PRO A 75 11.12 -11.27 7.63
N GLU A 76 11.28 -10.27 8.51
CA GLU A 76 10.29 -9.95 9.55
C GLU A 76 8.99 -9.41 8.95
N LEU A 77 9.08 -8.54 7.93
CA LEU A 77 7.92 -8.04 7.19
C LEU A 77 7.19 -9.17 6.48
N ARG A 78 7.90 -10.04 5.77
CA ARG A 78 7.30 -11.22 5.12
C ARG A 78 6.59 -12.12 6.13
N ALA A 79 7.24 -12.41 7.25
CA ALA A 79 6.63 -13.21 8.32
C ALA A 79 5.37 -12.55 8.89
N HIS A 80 5.34 -11.21 9.00
CA HIS A 80 4.16 -10.47 9.44
C HIS A 80 2.99 -10.62 8.45
N PHE A 81 3.24 -10.42 7.15
CA PHE A 81 2.22 -10.58 6.11
C PHE A 81 1.76 -12.04 5.94
N ALA A 82 2.65 -13.01 6.12
CA ALA A 82 2.32 -14.42 6.08
C ALA A 82 1.33 -14.83 7.18
N LYS A 83 1.42 -14.23 8.38
CA LYS A 83 0.42 -14.45 9.46
C LYS A 83 -0.99 -13.99 9.08
N SER A 84 -1.09 -13.05 8.14
CA SER A 84 -2.35 -12.56 7.57
C SER A 84 -2.73 -13.26 6.26
N GLY A 85 -2.03 -14.34 5.89
CA GLY A 85 -2.35 -15.17 4.74
C GLY A 85 -1.84 -14.66 3.39
N PHE A 86 -0.88 -13.72 3.38
CA PHE A 86 -0.28 -13.22 2.14
C PHE A 86 1.02 -13.95 1.79
N THR A 87 1.18 -14.27 0.53
CA THR A 87 2.44 -14.76 -0.05
C THR A 87 3.46 -13.62 -0.15
N THR A 88 4.75 -13.96 -0.33
CA THR A 88 5.80 -12.96 -0.57
C THR A 88 5.49 -12.08 -1.79
N GLN A 89 4.92 -12.65 -2.85
CA GLN A 89 4.56 -11.90 -4.06
C GLN A 89 3.46 -10.86 -3.78
N GLU A 90 2.37 -11.27 -3.12
CA GLU A 90 1.26 -10.37 -2.78
C GLU A 90 1.72 -9.26 -1.82
N PHE A 91 2.55 -9.60 -0.85
CA PHE A 91 3.18 -8.63 0.04
C PHE A 91 4.00 -7.58 -0.74
N VAL A 92 4.92 -8.03 -1.61
CA VAL A 92 5.75 -7.11 -2.40
C VAL A 92 4.89 -6.27 -3.33
N ALA A 93 3.84 -6.83 -3.92
CA ALA A 93 2.88 -6.08 -4.73
C ALA A 93 2.23 -4.97 -3.91
N LEU A 94 1.67 -5.27 -2.72
CA LEU A 94 1.02 -4.29 -1.84
C LEU A 94 1.96 -3.15 -1.43
N CYS A 95 3.25 -3.44 -1.18
CA CYS A 95 4.26 -2.40 -0.90
C CYS A 95 4.38 -1.35 -2.02
N GLY A 96 4.07 -1.72 -3.27
CA GLY A 96 4.03 -0.80 -4.40
C GLY A 96 3.10 0.41 -4.22
N ALA A 97 2.13 0.35 -3.29
CA ALA A 97 1.31 1.51 -2.94
C ALA A 97 2.14 2.72 -2.45
N HIS A 98 3.36 2.50 -1.95
CA HIS A 98 4.29 3.58 -1.58
C HIS A 98 4.77 4.44 -2.75
N THR A 99 4.46 4.07 -4.00
CA THR A 99 4.63 4.97 -5.15
C THR A 99 3.77 6.23 -5.06
N LEU A 100 2.69 6.20 -4.26
CA LEU A 100 1.84 7.36 -4.00
C LEU A 100 2.24 8.08 -2.70
N GLY A 101 2.02 9.38 -2.70
CA GLY A 101 2.18 10.23 -1.52
C GLY A 101 3.63 10.62 -1.24
N SER A 102 3.94 10.86 0.03
CA SER A 102 5.12 11.62 0.44
C SER A 102 6.32 10.75 0.84
N LYS A 103 6.44 9.53 0.32
CA LYS A 103 7.60 8.65 0.61
C LYS A 103 8.77 8.87 -0.33
N GLY A 104 8.67 9.84 -1.25
CA GLY A 104 9.75 10.23 -2.14
C GLY A 104 9.99 9.25 -3.29
N PHE A 105 9.02 8.39 -3.59
CA PHE A 105 9.02 7.55 -4.78
C PHE A 105 8.25 8.25 -5.89
N GLY A 106 8.93 8.60 -6.99
CA GLY A 106 8.29 9.14 -8.20
C GLY A 106 7.43 10.40 -7.99
N ASP A 107 6.41 10.53 -8.84
CA ASP A 107 5.38 11.57 -8.73
C ASP A 107 4.34 11.15 -7.67
N PRO A 108 4.10 11.97 -6.63
CA PRO A 108 3.24 11.60 -5.49
C PRO A 108 1.77 11.35 -5.84
N VAL A 109 1.30 11.70 -7.04
CA VAL A 109 -0.09 11.49 -7.49
C VAL A 109 -0.20 10.57 -8.70
N THR A 110 0.89 9.91 -9.10
CA THR A 110 0.89 8.92 -10.19
C THR A 110 1.13 7.52 -9.63
N PHE A 111 0.20 6.60 -9.86
CA PHE A 111 0.36 5.20 -9.50
C PHE A 111 1.08 4.48 -10.64
N ASP A 112 2.36 4.16 -10.45
CA ASP A 112 3.17 3.42 -11.40
C ASP A 112 4.17 2.47 -10.72
N ASN A 113 5.09 1.88 -11.49
CA ASN A 113 6.09 0.96 -10.97
C ASN A 113 7.40 1.63 -10.53
N THR A 114 7.42 2.96 -10.36
CA THR A 114 8.61 3.73 -9.98
C THR A 114 9.15 3.30 -8.62
N TYR A 115 8.27 2.93 -7.67
CA TYR A 115 8.66 2.34 -6.40
C TYR A 115 9.74 1.25 -6.57
N TYR A 116 9.49 0.26 -7.41
CA TYR A 116 10.41 -0.87 -7.61
C TYR A 116 11.70 -0.47 -8.34
N LYS A 117 11.61 0.43 -9.33
CA LYS A 117 12.81 0.94 -10.02
C LYS A 117 13.74 1.65 -9.04
N THR A 118 13.18 2.52 -8.19
CA THR A 118 13.92 3.21 -7.14
C THR A 118 14.52 2.24 -6.11
N LEU A 119 13.80 1.17 -5.72
CA LEU A 119 14.34 0.13 -4.84
C LEU A 119 15.58 -0.57 -5.42
N LEU A 120 15.63 -0.76 -6.74
CA LEU A 120 16.79 -1.38 -7.41
C LEU A 120 17.95 -0.38 -7.58
N GLU A 121 17.66 0.88 -7.85
CA GLU A 121 18.67 1.95 -7.98
C GLU A 121 19.33 2.30 -6.65
N LYS A 122 18.59 2.17 -5.53
CA LYS A 122 19.06 2.48 -4.17
C LYS A 122 19.74 3.86 -4.07
N PRO A 123 19.07 4.97 -4.46
CA PRO A 123 19.68 6.31 -4.48
C PRO A 123 20.22 6.76 -3.11
N TRP A 124 19.65 6.26 -2.01
CA TRP A 124 20.14 6.49 -0.64
C TRP A 124 21.50 5.84 -0.33
N ALA A 125 21.96 4.90 -1.16
CA ALA A 125 23.20 4.15 -0.99
C ALA A 125 24.24 4.48 -2.08
N ALA A 126 24.01 5.52 -2.89
CA ALA A 126 24.93 5.90 -3.97
C ALA A 126 26.33 6.27 -3.42
N PRO A 127 27.43 5.81 -4.05
CA PRO A 127 28.77 6.19 -3.64
C PRO A 127 29.03 7.68 -3.94
N ASN A 128 29.93 8.30 -3.18
CA ASN A 128 30.45 9.66 -3.43
C ASN A 128 29.41 10.80 -3.43
N MET A 129 28.30 10.66 -2.69
CA MET A 129 27.31 11.75 -2.53
C MET A 129 27.85 12.95 -1.71
N THR A 130 27.50 14.16 -2.14
CA THR A 130 27.65 15.39 -1.32
C THR A 130 26.75 15.35 -0.08
N ALA A 131 26.96 16.27 0.87
CA ALA A 131 26.12 16.37 2.06
C ALA A 131 24.65 16.67 1.70
N GLU A 132 24.42 17.53 0.72
CA GLU A 132 23.11 17.92 0.22
C GLU A 132 22.42 16.73 -0.45
N GLN A 133 23.15 15.97 -1.27
CA GLN A 133 22.62 14.76 -1.91
C GLN A 133 22.23 13.71 -0.88
N LYS A 134 23.07 13.48 0.15
CA LYS A 134 22.73 12.56 1.25
C LYS A 134 21.49 13.01 2.00
N ALA A 135 21.35 14.31 2.27
CA ALA A 135 20.16 14.85 2.92
C ALA A 135 18.91 14.61 2.07
N MET A 136 18.96 14.90 0.78
CA MET A 136 17.82 14.68 -0.13
C MET A 136 17.45 13.20 -0.26
N THR A 137 18.41 12.31 -0.53
CA THR A 137 18.12 10.89 -0.73
C THR A 137 17.74 10.14 0.55
N SER A 138 18.05 10.71 1.72
CA SER A 138 17.62 10.16 3.02
C SER A 138 16.10 10.10 3.17
N HIS A 139 15.36 11.02 2.52
CA HIS A 139 13.91 11.11 2.56
C HIS A 139 13.19 10.11 1.65
N ILE A 140 13.91 9.44 0.75
CA ILE A 140 13.35 8.42 -0.13
C ILE A 140 13.18 7.13 0.66
N GLY A 141 11.94 6.67 0.81
CA GLY A 141 11.57 5.41 1.45
C GLY A 141 11.80 5.35 2.96
N LEU A 142 11.07 4.44 3.61
CA LEU A 142 11.26 4.07 5.01
C LEU A 142 12.42 3.07 5.18
N PRO A 143 12.94 2.86 6.40
CA PRO A 143 13.92 1.79 6.64
C PRO A 143 13.43 0.42 6.15
N SER A 144 12.15 0.10 6.35
CA SER A 144 11.49 -1.11 5.87
C SER A 144 11.52 -1.22 4.34
N ASP A 145 11.26 -0.13 3.60
CA ASP A 145 11.34 -0.12 2.13
C ASP A 145 12.77 -0.44 1.67
N LYS A 146 13.76 0.18 2.31
CA LYS A 146 15.19 0.02 2.00
C LYS A 146 15.70 -1.39 2.31
N ALA A 147 15.04 -2.12 3.21
CA ALA A 147 15.38 -3.50 3.56
C ALA A 147 14.84 -4.53 2.56
N LEU A 148 13.75 -4.24 1.84
CA LEU A 148 13.16 -5.18 0.89
C LEU A 148 14.10 -5.64 -0.25
N PRO A 149 14.89 -4.77 -0.91
CA PRO A 149 15.79 -5.21 -1.97
C PRO A 149 17.02 -5.98 -1.45
N GLU A 150 17.19 -6.09 -0.13
CA GLU A 150 18.23 -6.94 0.49
C GLU A 150 17.71 -8.35 0.85
N ASP A 151 16.38 -8.55 0.87
CA ASP A 151 15.78 -9.86 1.11
C ASP A 151 15.73 -10.68 -0.19
N ALA A 152 16.34 -11.86 -0.16
CA ALA A 152 16.47 -12.73 -1.32
C ALA A 152 15.13 -13.29 -1.83
N GLU A 153 14.09 -13.38 -1.00
CA GLU A 153 12.74 -13.79 -1.40
C GLU A 153 11.91 -12.62 -1.94
N CYS A 154 12.15 -11.39 -1.49
CA CYS A 154 11.51 -10.20 -2.04
C CYS A 154 12.09 -9.79 -3.41
N LEU A 155 13.42 -9.89 -3.55
CA LEU A 155 14.17 -9.34 -4.69
C LEU A 155 13.67 -9.83 -6.07
N PRO A 156 13.28 -11.10 -6.28
CA PRO A 156 12.74 -11.56 -7.56
C PRO A 156 11.47 -10.81 -7.98
N TYR A 157 10.57 -10.52 -7.04
CA TYR A 157 9.31 -9.81 -7.31
C TYR A 157 9.54 -8.31 -7.53
N ILE A 158 10.49 -7.71 -6.81
CA ILE A 158 10.91 -6.33 -7.06
C ILE A 158 11.45 -6.18 -8.50
N LYS A 159 12.32 -7.11 -8.93
CA LYS A 159 12.83 -7.13 -10.31
C LYS A 159 11.74 -7.32 -11.34
N LEU A 160 10.79 -8.23 -11.09
CA LEU A 160 9.64 -8.47 -11.94
C LEU A 160 8.83 -7.18 -12.13
N TYR A 161 8.43 -6.53 -11.04
CA TYR A 161 7.57 -5.35 -11.10
C TYR A 161 8.28 -4.11 -11.63
N ALA A 162 9.59 -3.97 -11.43
CA ALA A 162 10.37 -2.91 -12.06
C ALA A 162 10.40 -3.01 -13.59
N GLN A 163 10.36 -4.24 -14.13
CA GLN A 163 10.43 -4.52 -15.57
C GLN A 163 9.05 -4.59 -16.24
N ASP A 164 8.01 -4.99 -15.50
CA ASP A 164 6.67 -5.18 -16.04
C ASP A 164 5.61 -4.49 -15.18
N SER A 165 5.25 -3.26 -15.56
CA SER A 165 4.20 -2.48 -14.88
C SER A 165 2.82 -3.13 -15.01
N ARG A 166 2.54 -3.84 -16.11
CA ARG A 166 1.25 -4.53 -16.28
C ARG A 166 1.12 -5.68 -15.31
N ARG A 167 2.21 -6.43 -15.11
CA ARG A 167 2.24 -7.51 -14.12
C ARG A 167 2.09 -6.97 -12.70
N PHE A 168 2.75 -5.85 -12.38
CA PHE A 168 2.55 -5.17 -11.10
C PHE A 168 1.09 -4.77 -10.90
N TYR A 169 0.46 -4.13 -11.89
CA TYR A 169 -0.93 -3.66 -11.78
C TYR A 169 -1.90 -4.81 -11.56
N HIS A 170 -1.75 -5.90 -12.31
CA HIS A 170 -2.55 -7.10 -12.13
C HIS A 170 -2.41 -7.66 -10.70
N ASP A 171 -1.18 -7.90 -10.26
CA ASP A 171 -0.94 -8.53 -8.96
C ASP A 171 -1.32 -7.62 -7.79
N PHE A 172 -1.15 -6.30 -7.94
CA PHE A 172 -1.61 -5.32 -6.96
C PHE A 172 -3.12 -5.33 -6.82
N ALA A 173 -3.87 -5.37 -7.93
CA ALA A 173 -5.33 -5.40 -7.90
C ALA A 173 -5.85 -6.65 -7.18
N GLU A 174 -5.29 -7.82 -7.49
CA GLU A 174 -5.66 -9.08 -6.84
C GLU A 174 -5.28 -9.10 -5.35
N ALA A 175 -4.08 -8.63 -5.00
CA ALA A 175 -3.65 -8.54 -3.60
C ALA A 175 -4.48 -7.52 -2.80
N TYR A 176 -4.86 -6.39 -3.39
CA TYR A 176 -5.74 -5.40 -2.77
C TYR A 176 -7.14 -5.96 -2.56
N LYS A 177 -7.70 -6.65 -3.56
CA LYS A 177 -9.00 -7.33 -3.46
C LYS A 177 -8.99 -8.33 -2.30
N LYS A 178 -7.97 -9.19 -2.23
CA LYS A 178 -7.75 -10.12 -1.13
C LYS A 178 -7.64 -9.41 0.22
N LEU A 179 -6.85 -8.33 0.30
CA LEU A 179 -6.73 -7.50 1.51
C LEU A 179 -8.08 -6.93 1.94
N SER A 180 -8.89 -6.47 0.98
CA SER A 180 -10.18 -5.87 1.26
C SER A 180 -11.17 -6.85 1.89
N VAL A 181 -11.04 -8.17 1.67
CA VAL A 181 -11.95 -9.19 2.24
C VAL A 181 -11.34 -9.96 3.41
N ALA A 182 -10.11 -9.64 3.80
CA ALA A 182 -9.45 -10.31 4.92
C ALA A 182 -10.25 -10.12 6.21
N GLY A 183 -10.70 -11.22 6.82
CA GLY A 183 -11.45 -11.22 8.07
C GLY A 183 -12.93 -10.85 7.97
N THR A 184 -13.49 -10.65 6.77
CA THR A 184 -14.88 -10.17 6.60
C THR A 184 -15.88 -11.29 6.26
N GLY A 185 -15.40 -12.50 5.96
CA GLY A 185 -16.23 -13.61 5.45
C GLY A 185 -16.71 -13.43 4.01
N LEU A 186 -16.36 -12.31 3.36
CA LEU A 186 -16.60 -12.06 1.95
C LEU A 186 -15.62 -12.88 1.10
N VAL A 187 -16.05 -13.27 -0.09
CA VAL A 187 -15.22 -14.00 -1.05
C VAL A 187 -14.48 -13.01 -1.94
N ALA A 188 -13.17 -13.20 -2.07
CA ALA A 188 -12.33 -12.47 -3.03
C ALA A 188 -12.71 -12.86 -4.46
#